data_AF-D4K4B2-F1
#
_entry.id   AF-D4K4B2-F1
#
_cell.length_a   1.000
_cell.length_b   1.000
_cell.length_c   1.000
_cell.angle_alpha   90.00
_cell.angle_beta   90.00
_cell.angle_gamma   90.00
#
_symmetry.space_group_name_H-M   'P 1'
#
loop_
_entity.id
_entity.type
_entity.pdbx_description
1 polymer ?
#
loop_
_entity_poly.entity_id
_entity_poly.type
_entity_poly.pdbx_seq_one_letter_code
_entity_poly.pdbx_strand_id
1 'polypeptide(L)'
;MQQKQTFSAQTLTLSVAAAELGRAIFGAGQTGSVRAVLLSNVLAAAAFVLLAALVSVNASRLNRPGFAGKCICAAFLLWYLFELVRTAAMLQQACWEQFASMAFIGLLPFFLWAGWSLGCELYDRMASVLGWLVVLGIVFCVLGLAGQLQWQVLVTGETAHSFVLPDASFYPEYFSFPLLCMSKNNAKISKKPVVWLPIIAAVISSGYALGLALLFGAPQAYPGYELLRAWSFGGISRFDAAFLLLWLAAAIFRFGFIVRAVRLLCERLAEGPVNAEAAR
;
A
#
# COMPACT_ATOMS: atom_id res chain seq x y z
N MET A 1 4.62 -7.45 -32.67
CA MET A 1 5.52 -7.31 -31.51
C MET A 1 4.65 -7.17 -30.25
N GLN A 2 4.52 -8.20 -29.43
CA GLN A 2 3.72 -8.11 -28.20
C GLN A 2 4.46 -7.25 -27.17
N GLN A 3 3.95 -6.06 -26.92
CA GLN A 3 4.38 -5.21 -25.84
C GLN A 3 4.04 -5.93 -24.54
N LYS A 4 5.07 -6.43 -23.83
CA LYS A 4 4.91 -7.12 -22.56
C LYS A 4 4.19 -6.17 -21.60
N GLN A 5 2.96 -6.51 -21.20
CA GLN A 5 2.17 -5.67 -20.31
C GLN A 5 2.86 -5.63 -18.94
N THR A 6 3.33 -4.45 -18.55
CA THR A 6 4.05 -4.21 -17.29
C THR A 6 3.42 -3.01 -16.60
N PHE A 7 3.35 -3.05 -15.28
CA PHE A 7 2.90 -1.92 -14.48
C PHE A 7 3.99 -0.86 -14.33
N SER A 8 3.58 0.39 -14.12
CA SER A 8 4.46 1.46 -13.68
C SER A 8 4.80 1.35 -12.18
N ALA A 9 5.96 1.90 -11.80
CA ALA A 9 6.33 2.07 -10.39
C ALA A 9 5.29 2.91 -9.62
N GLN A 10 4.63 3.86 -10.29
CA GLN A 10 3.60 4.71 -9.67
C GLN A 10 2.40 3.91 -9.18
N THR A 11 1.98 2.91 -9.96
CA THR A 11 0.87 2.00 -9.63
C THR A 11 1.18 1.20 -8.36
N LEU A 12 2.41 0.70 -8.24
CA LEU A 12 2.87 0.02 -7.03
C LEU A 12 2.96 0.98 -5.83
N THR A 13 3.43 2.21 -6.03
CA THR A 13 3.51 3.18 -4.92
C THR A 13 2.13 3.56 -4.41
N LEU A 14 1.16 3.76 -5.30
CA LEU A 14 -0.21 4.09 -4.90
C LEU A 14 -0.89 2.89 -4.23
N SER A 15 -0.67 1.67 -4.71
CA SER A 15 -1.26 0.47 -4.09
C SER A 15 -0.74 0.29 -2.67
N VAL A 16 0.57 0.42 -2.44
CA VAL A 16 1.19 0.36 -1.09
C VAL A 16 0.69 1.49 -0.21
N ALA A 17 0.66 2.72 -0.73
CA ALA A 17 0.18 3.87 0.01
C ALA A 17 -1.29 3.71 0.44
N ALA A 18 -2.16 3.22 -0.44
CA ALA A 18 -3.56 2.96 -0.12
C ALA A 18 -3.72 1.90 0.99
N ALA A 19 -2.88 0.87 0.98
CA ALA A 19 -2.92 -0.20 1.97
C ALA A 19 -2.45 0.27 3.35
N GLU A 20 -1.36 1.03 3.40
CA GLU A 20 -0.83 1.59 4.64
C GLU A 20 -1.75 2.66 5.21
N LEU A 21 -2.33 3.52 4.35
CA LEU A 21 -3.36 4.46 4.78
C LEU A 21 -4.58 3.72 5.34
N GLY A 22 -4.99 2.60 4.74
CA GLY A 22 -6.11 1.81 5.22
C GLY A 22 -5.84 1.20 6.60
N ARG A 23 -4.66 0.62 6.75
CA ARG A 23 -4.18 0.11 8.04
C ARG A 23 -4.08 1.21 9.08
N ALA A 24 -3.62 2.40 8.70
CA ALA A 24 -3.54 3.55 9.60
C ALA A 24 -4.94 4.05 10.02
N ILE A 25 -5.89 4.14 9.09
CA ILE A 25 -7.26 4.66 9.33
C ILE A 25 -8.16 3.68 10.12
N PHE A 26 -8.00 2.38 9.91
CA PHE A 26 -8.85 1.35 10.54
C PHE A 26 -8.11 0.49 11.57
N GLY A 27 -6.80 0.69 11.74
CA GLY A 27 -6.00 0.02 12.76
C GLY A 27 -6.22 0.60 14.15
N ALA A 28 -6.01 -0.23 15.16
CA ALA A 28 -5.90 0.22 16.54
C ALA A 28 -4.65 1.12 16.68
N GLY A 29 -4.78 2.25 17.40
CA GLY A 29 -3.66 3.12 17.70
C GLY A 29 -2.51 2.35 18.37
N GLN A 30 -1.27 2.61 17.95
CA GLN A 30 -0.12 1.85 18.44
C GLN A 30 0.19 2.20 19.91
N THR A 31 0.28 1.17 20.75
CA THR A 31 0.57 1.29 22.18
C THR A 31 2.08 1.30 22.42
N GLY A 32 2.72 2.45 22.24
CA GLY A 32 4.16 2.58 22.48
C GLY A 32 4.66 4.00 22.37
N SER A 33 5.86 4.29 22.91
CA SER A 33 6.43 5.64 22.78
C SER A 33 6.58 6.02 21.30
N VAL A 34 6.27 7.27 20.96
CA VAL A 34 6.36 7.77 19.57
C VAL A 34 7.75 7.55 19.00
N ARG A 35 8.79 7.74 19.82
CA ARG A 35 10.18 7.50 19.43
C ARG A 35 10.43 6.02 19.13
N ALA A 36 9.87 5.12 19.93
CA ALA A 36 9.98 3.68 19.70
C ALA A 36 9.28 3.27 18.39
N VAL A 37 8.11 3.85 18.10
CA VAL A 37 7.36 3.62 16.85
C VAL A 37 8.12 4.19 15.64
N LEU A 38 8.68 5.38 15.74
CA LEU A 38 9.50 5.96 14.67
C LEU A 38 10.75 5.12 14.40
N LEU A 39 11.48 4.72 15.45
CA LEU A 39 12.66 3.88 15.31
C LEU A 39 12.32 2.51 14.75
N SER A 40 11.22 1.89 15.21
CA SER A 40 10.78 0.59 14.71
C SER A 40 10.37 0.66 13.24
N ASN A 41 9.67 1.71 12.81
CA ASN A 41 9.34 1.95 11.40
C ASN A 41 10.59 2.20 10.54
N VAL A 42 11.58 2.95 11.02
CA VAL A 42 12.84 3.18 10.30
C VAL A 42 13.63 1.88 10.16
N LEU A 43 13.73 1.09 11.23
CA LEU A 43 14.39 -0.22 11.21
C LEU A 43 13.68 -1.19 10.26
N ALA A 44 12.35 -1.24 10.31
CA ALA A 44 11.55 -2.05 9.41
C ALA A 44 11.73 -1.63 7.94
N ALA A 45 11.70 -0.32 7.66
CA ALA A 45 11.96 0.21 6.32
C ALA A 45 13.35 -0.20 5.81
N ALA A 46 14.38 -0.04 6.65
CA ALA A 46 15.75 -0.43 6.30
C ALA A 46 15.85 -1.94 6.01
N ALA A 47 15.23 -2.78 6.85
CA ALA A 47 15.18 -4.22 6.63
C ALA A 47 14.46 -4.58 5.33
N PHE A 48 13.32 -3.95 5.02
CA PHE A 48 12.59 -4.19 3.78
C PHE A 48 13.32 -3.69 2.55
N VAL A 49 14.01 -2.54 2.63
CA VAL A 49 14.88 -2.05 1.56
C VAL A 49 15.98 -3.08 1.26
N LEU A 50 16.62 -3.61 2.30
CA LEU A 50 17.67 -4.62 2.15
C LEU A 50 17.11 -5.90 1.52
N LEU A 51 15.98 -6.42 2.02
CA LEU A 51 15.33 -7.60 1.47
C LEU A 51 14.89 -7.38 0.01
N ALA A 52 14.31 -6.23 -0.31
CA ALA A 52 13.87 -5.89 -1.67
C ALA A 52 15.07 -5.78 -2.63
N ALA A 53 16.18 -5.20 -2.16
CA ALA A 53 17.43 -5.14 -2.91
C ALA A 53 18.01 -6.56 -3.14
N LEU A 54 18.01 -7.43 -2.14
CA LEU A 54 18.46 -8.82 -2.26
C LEU A 54 17.60 -9.61 -3.25
N VAL A 55 16.28 -9.47 -3.20
CA VAL A 55 15.35 -10.08 -4.16
C VAL A 55 15.61 -9.54 -5.58
N SER A 56 15.83 -8.23 -5.71
CA SER A 56 16.15 -7.61 -7.00
C SER A 56 17.48 -8.08 -7.58
N VAL A 57 18.52 -8.31 -6.77
CA VAL A 57 19.80 -8.86 -7.22
C VAL A 57 19.63 -10.32 -7.66
N ASN A 58 18.77 -11.06 -6.96
CA ASN A 58 18.41 -12.44 -7.31
C ASN A 58 17.28 -12.54 -8.35
N ALA A 59 16.92 -11.45 -9.04
CA ALA A 59 15.84 -11.43 -10.02
C ALA A 59 16.03 -12.45 -11.17
N SER A 60 17.28 -12.77 -11.51
CA SER A 60 17.59 -13.83 -12.49
C SER A 60 17.19 -15.23 -12.02
N ARG A 61 17.22 -15.49 -10.70
CA ARG A 61 16.71 -16.74 -10.09
C ARG A 61 15.19 -16.74 -10.02
N LEU A 62 14.61 -15.56 -9.74
CA LEU A 62 13.17 -15.36 -9.65
C LEU A 62 12.48 -15.61 -11.00
N ASN A 63 13.14 -15.25 -12.09
CA ASN A 63 12.63 -15.37 -13.45
C ASN A 63 13.14 -16.62 -14.18
N ARG A 64 13.72 -17.60 -13.45
CA ARG A 64 14.30 -18.79 -14.05
C ARG A 64 13.19 -19.73 -14.51
N PRO A 65 13.14 -20.13 -15.80
CA PRO A 65 12.15 -21.09 -16.27
C PRO A 65 12.43 -22.44 -15.62
N GLY A 66 11.49 -22.96 -14.82
CA GLY A 66 11.62 -24.23 -14.11
C GLY A 66 10.66 -24.36 -12.92
N PHE A 67 10.73 -25.50 -12.21
CA PHE A 67 9.89 -25.80 -11.05
C PHE A 67 10.03 -24.74 -9.95
N ALA A 68 11.26 -24.32 -9.63
CA ALA A 68 11.52 -23.29 -8.62
C ALA A 68 10.86 -21.93 -8.98
N GLY A 69 10.91 -21.51 -10.25
CA GLY A 69 10.24 -20.29 -10.70
C GLY A 69 8.71 -20.38 -10.57
N LYS A 70 8.12 -21.54 -10.89
CA LYS A 70 6.68 -21.79 -10.68
C LYS A 70 6.30 -21.78 -9.20
N CYS A 71 7.09 -22.40 -8.32
CA CYS A 71 6.84 -22.35 -6.87
C CYS A 71 6.86 -20.92 -6.35
N ILE A 72 7.80 -20.09 -6.80
CA ILE A 72 7.87 -18.69 -6.37
C ILE A 72 6.69 -17.88 -6.92
N CYS A 73 6.33 -18.04 -8.20
CA CYS A 73 5.13 -17.41 -8.77
C CYS A 73 3.86 -17.84 -8.02
N ALA A 74 3.73 -19.11 -7.63
CA ALA A 74 2.62 -19.62 -6.84
C ALA A 74 2.59 -19.01 -5.42
N ALA A 75 3.75 -18.86 -4.77
CA ALA A 75 3.84 -18.20 -3.47
C ALA A 75 3.41 -16.72 -3.57
N PHE A 76 3.87 -15.99 -4.59
CA PHE A 76 3.41 -14.62 -4.83
C PHE A 76 1.92 -14.54 -5.15
N LEU A 77 1.38 -15.50 -5.91
CA LEU A 77 -0.05 -15.57 -6.21
C LEU A 77 -0.88 -15.75 -4.94
N LEU A 78 -0.50 -16.69 -4.07
CA LEU A 78 -1.18 -16.89 -2.78
C LEU A 78 -1.10 -15.65 -1.89
N TRP A 79 0.06 -14.98 -1.88
CA TRP A 79 0.24 -13.75 -1.11
C TRP A 79 -0.65 -12.61 -1.65
N TYR A 80 -0.71 -12.42 -2.97
CA TYR A 80 -1.61 -11.44 -3.57
C TYR A 80 -3.09 -11.78 -3.33
N LEU A 81 -3.48 -13.04 -3.36
CA LEU A 81 -4.85 -13.46 -3.01
C LEU A 81 -5.18 -13.15 -1.55
N PHE A 82 -4.24 -13.39 -0.63
CA PHE A 82 -4.42 -13.04 0.77
C PHE A 82 -4.60 -11.51 0.96
N GLU A 83 -3.76 -10.72 0.30
CA GLU A 83 -3.87 -9.25 0.31
C GLU A 83 -5.15 -8.74 -0.38
N LEU A 84 -5.67 -9.48 -1.38
CA LEU A 84 -6.96 -9.18 -2.00
C LEU A 84 -8.10 -9.31 -0.99
N VAL A 85 -8.14 -10.41 -0.25
CA VAL A 85 -9.14 -10.65 0.81
C VAL A 85 -9.03 -9.60 1.90
N ARG A 86 -7.80 -9.25 2.31
CA ARG A 86 -7.55 -8.20 3.30
C ARG A 86 -8.05 -6.83 2.83
N THR A 87 -7.77 -6.47 1.58
CA THR A 87 -8.24 -5.20 0.99
C THR A 87 -9.76 -5.18 0.86
N ALA A 88 -10.38 -6.30 0.48
CA ALA A 88 -11.83 -6.45 0.44
C ALA A 88 -12.48 -6.29 1.83
N ALA A 89 -11.90 -6.91 2.86
CA ALA A 89 -12.37 -6.77 4.23
C ALA A 89 -12.28 -5.32 4.72
N MET A 90 -11.17 -4.62 4.44
CA MET A 90 -11.03 -3.19 4.77
C MET A 90 -12.05 -2.31 4.04
N LEU A 91 -12.26 -2.53 2.74
CA LEU A 91 -13.27 -1.82 1.95
C LEU A 91 -14.67 -2.03 2.50
N GLN A 92 -15.01 -3.28 2.84
CA GLN A 92 -16.30 -3.62 3.41
C GLN A 92 -16.49 -3.03 4.81
N GLN A 93 -15.45 -3.07 5.66
CA GLN A 93 -15.47 -2.46 6.99
C GLN A 93 -15.70 -0.95 6.89
N ALA A 94 -15.02 -0.26 5.97
CA ALA A 94 -15.23 1.16 5.72
C ALA A 94 -16.66 1.46 5.27
N CYS A 95 -17.21 0.68 4.32
CA CYS A 95 -18.58 0.81 3.85
C CYS A 95 -19.62 0.57 4.97
N TRP A 96 -19.35 -0.39 5.85
CA TRP A 96 -20.23 -0.72 6.95
C TRP A 96 -20.20 0.34 8.05
N GLU A 97 -19.01 0.68 8.55
CA GLU A 97 -18.84 1.62 9.68
C GLU A 97 -19.25 3.06 9.30
N GLN A 98 -19.00 3.48 8.06
CA GLN A 98 -19.16 4.89 7.66
C GLN A 98 -20.44 5.16 6.88
N PHE A 99 -20.98 4.15 6.20
CA PHE A 99 -22.18 4.31 5.35
C PHE A 99 -23.30 3.33 5.70
N ALA A 100 -23.16 2.52 6.76
CA ALA A 100 -24.10 1.47 7.14
C ALA A 100 -24.48 0.56 5.95
N SER A 101 -23.53 0.33 5.04
CA SER A 101 -23.82 -0.25 3.73
C SER A 101 -23.04 -1.54 3.47
N MET A 102 -23.73 -2.52 2.88
CA MET A 102 -23.15 -3.76 2.36
C MET A 102 -22.84 -3.68 0.85
N ALA A 103 -22.80 -2.47 0.28
CA ALA A 103 -22.67 -2.23 -1.15
C ALA A 103 -21.41 -2.86 -1.77
N PHE A 104 -20.29 -2.92 -1.03
CA PHE A 104 -19.06 -3.50 -1.59
C PHE A 104 -19.18 -5.00 -1.86
N ILE A 105 -19.82 -5.77 -0.98
CA ILE A 105 -20.12 -7.21 -1.24
C ILE A 105 -21.01 -7.36 -2.47
N GLY A 106 -22.06 -6.53 -2.58
CA GLY A 106 -22.97 -6.58 -3.74
C GLY A 106 -22.29 -6.22 -5.07
N LEU A 107 -21.32 -5.31 -5.04
CA LEU A 107 -20.55 -4.87 -6.22
C LEU A 107 -19.26 -5.69 -6.43
N LEU A 108 -18.94 -6.63 -5.55
CA LEU A 108 -17.73 -7.45 -5.62
C LEU A 108 -17.57 -8.16 -6.97
N PRO A 109 -18.61 -8.79 -7.56
CA PRO A 109 -18.48 -9.44 -8.86
C PRO A 109 -18.08 -8.45 -9.97
N PHE A 110 -18.63 -7.23 -9.91
CA PHE A 110 -18.32 -6.16 -10.85
C PHE A 110 -16.87 -5.69 -10.70
N PHE A 111 -16.38 -5.48 -9.48
CA PHE A 111 -14.99 -5.08 -9.24
C PHE A 111 -13.98 -6.17 -9.63
N LEU A 112 -14.31 -7.45 -9.40
CA LEU A 112 -13.49 -8.58 -9.87
C LEU A 112 -13.44 -8.62 -11.40
N TRP A 113 -14.58 -8.46 -12.07
CA TRP A 113 -14.65 -8.42 -13.53
C TRP A 113 -13.88 -7.23 -14.12
N ALA A 114 -14.08 -6.02 -13.57
CA ALA A 114 -13.36 -4.83 -13.97
C ALA A 114 -11.85 -5.00 -13.74
N GLY A 115 -11.47 -5.48 -12.55
CA GLY A 115 -10.10 -5.81 -12.16
C GLY A 115 -9.41 -6.72 -13.17
N TRP A 116 -10.12 -7.76 -13.59
CA TRP A 116 -9.66 -8.74 -14.56
C TRP A 116 -9.51 -8.18 -15.98
N SER A 117 -10.41 -7.27 -16.38
CA SER A 117 -10.56 -6.82 -17.77
C SER A 117 -9.74 -5.57 -18.12
N LEU A 118 -9.48 -4.70 -17.14
CA LEU A 118 -8.73 -3.46 -17.32
C LEU A 118 -7.25 -3.73 -17.68
N GLY A 119 -6.70 -2.91 -18.59
CA GLY A 119 -5.29 -2.98 -19.01
C GLY A 119 -4.34 -2.21 -18.08
N CYS A 120 -3.06 -2.58 -18.07
CA CYS A 120 -2.03 -1.95 -17.21
C CYS A 120 -1.90 -0.43 -17.44
N GLU A 121 -2.04 0.04 -18.69
CA GLU A 121 -1.96 1.47 -19.02
C GLU A 121 -3.05 2.30 -18.33
N LEU A 122 -4.25 1.74 -18.17
CA LEU A 122 -5.35 2.43 -17.51
C LEU A 122 -5.10 2.52 -16.00
N TYR A 123 -4.54 1.47 -15.40
CA TYR A 123 -4.07 1.53 -14.01
C TYR A 123 -2.99 2.58 -13.83
N ASP A 124 -2.05 2.71 -14.75
CA ASP A 124 -1.00 3.74 -14.66
C ASP A 124 -1.58 5.17 -14.74
N ARG A 125 -2.57 5.39 -15.62
CA ARG A 125 -3.29 6.69 -15.68
C ARG A 125 -4.08 6.97 -14.41
N MET A 126 -4.83 5.98 -13.93
CA MET A 126 -5.56 6.10 -12.67
C MET A 126 -4.61 6.36 -11.50
N ALA A 127 -3.46 5.69 -11.47
CA ALA A 127 -2.44 5.87 -10.44
C ALA A 127 -1.89 7.30 -10.42
N SER A 128 -1.67 7.89 -11.60
CA SER A 128 -1.22 9.28 -11.70
C SER A 128 -2.29 10.25 -11.15
N VAL A 129 -3.55 10.10 -11.57
CA VAL A 129 -4.65 10.97 -11.14
C VAL A 129 -4.92 10.83 -9.64
N LEU A 130 -5.15 9.61 -9.17
CA LEU A 130 -5.36 9.35 -7.74
C LEU A 130 -4.12 9.73 -6.92
N GLY A 131 -2.92 9.51 -7.43
CA GLY A 131 -1.67 9.90 -6.76
C GLY A 131 -1.64 11.40 -6.48
N TRP A 132 -1.96 12.23 -7.47
CA TRP A 132 -2.06 13.69 -7.26
C TRP A 132 -3.16 14.06 -6.28
N LEU A 133 -4.34 13.44 -6.35
CA LEU A 133 -5.43 13.69 -5.41
C LEU A 133 -5.03 13.33 -3.97
N VAL A 134 -4.35 12.19 -3.77
CA VAL A 134 -3.82 11.76 -2.46
C VAL A 134 -2.77 12.76 -1.96
N VAL A 135 -1.83 13.19 -2.80
CA VAL A 135 -0.84 14.21 -2.43
C VAL A 135 -1.52 15.51 -2.01
N LEU A 136 -2.48 15.99 -2.79
CA LEU A 136 -3.26 17.18 -2.44
C LEU A 136 -4.01 16.98 -1.12
N GLY A 137 -4.68 15.84 -0.94
CA GLY A 137 -5.38 15.49 0.30
C GLY A 137 -4.45 15.49 1.52
N ILE A 138 -3.22 14.97 1.39
CA ILE A 138 -2.21 15.01 2.44
C ILE A 138 -1.77 16.44 2.73
N VAL A 139 -1.50 17.25 1.70
CA VAL A 139 -1.10 18.67 1.88
C VAL A 139 -2.19 19.44 2.62
N PHE A 140 -3.46 19.28 2.22
CA PHE A 140 -4.59 19.88 2.92
C PHE A 140 -4.74 19.35 4.34
N CYS A 141 -4.53 18.05 4.56
CA CYS A 141 -4.55 17.43 5.89
C CYS A 141 -3.52 18.09 6.82
N VAL A 142 -2.26 18.20 6.37
CA VAL A 142 -1.18 18.82 7.14
C VAL A 142 -1.45 20.30 7.41
N LEU A 143 -1.93 21.06 6.40
CA LEU A 143 -2.24 22.49 6.57
C LEU A 143 -3.36 22.74 7.58
N GLY A 144 -4.41 21.92 7.59
CA GLY A 144 -5.50 22.06 8.56
C GLY A 144 -5.14 21.59 9.97
N LEU A 145 -4.22 20.63 10.11
CA LEU A 145 -3.73 20.20 11.42
C LEU A 145 -2.65 21.13 11.98
N ALA A 146 -1.92 21.87 11.15
CA ALA A 146 -0.74 22.66 11.55
C ALA A 146 -1.00 23.61 12.74
N GLY A 147 -2.20 24.20 12.83
CA GLY A 147 -2.59 25.10 13.91
C GLY A 147 -2.98 24.41 15.23
N GLN A 148 -3.18 23.09 15.23
CA GLN A 148 -3.62 22.30 16.39
C GLN A 148 -2.51 21.40 16.98
N LEU A 149 -1.33 21.32 16.34
CA LEU A 149 -0.23 20.47 16.78
C LEU A 149 0.40 20.97 18.09
N GLN A 150 0.31 20.17 19.15
CA GLN A 150 0.91 20.48 20.45
C GLN A 150 2.31 19.85 20.57
N TRP A 151 3.32 20.52 20.02
CA TRP A 151 4.72 20.07 20.03
C TRP A 151 5.28 19.79 21.43
N GLN A 152 4.73 20.44 22.47
CA GLN A 152 5.14 20.26 23.86
C GLN A 152 4.89 18.82 24.35
N VAL A 153 3.87 18.14 23.82
CA VAL A 153 3.48 16.79 24.28
C VAL A 153 4.47 15.71 23.82
N LEU A 154 5.19 15.95 22.71
CA LEU A 154 6.29 15.08 22.27
C LEU A 154 7.48 15.09 23.22
N VAL A 155 7.64 16.15 24.02
CA VAL A 155 8.79 16.35 24.93
C VAL A 155 8.47 15.85 26.34
N THR A 156 7.20 15.91 26.78
CA THR A 156 6.80 15.61 28.16
C THR A 156 6.24 14.20 28.38
N GLY A 157 5.84 13.48 27.32
CA GLY A 157 5.23 12.14 27.40
C GLY A 157 6.20 10.96 27.51
N GLU A 158 7.20 11.00 28.39
CA GLU A 158 8.19 9.93 28.58
C GLU A 158 7.93 9.11 29.87
N THR A 159 7.12 8.04 29.80
CA THR A 159 7.02 7.06 30.90
C THR A 159 6.82 5.59 30.49
N ALA A 160 7.12 5.17 29.26
CA ALA A 160 7.10 3.74 28.93
C ALA A 160 8.18 3.33 27.93
N HIS A 161 9.23 2.66 28.45
CA HIS A 161 10.28 1.99 27.68
C HIS A 161 9.86 0.58 27.25
N SER A 162 8.78 0.45 26.50
CA SER A 162 8.47 -0.80 25.81
C SER A 162 8.84 -0.67 24.34
N PHE A 163 9.95 -1.31 23.95
CA PHE A 163 10.22 -1.59 22.55
C PHE A 163 9.16 -2.61 22.09
N VAL A 164 8.12 -2.12 21.42
CA VAL A 164 7.14 -2.99 20.77
C VAL A 164 7.73 -3.42 19.44
N LEU A 165 7.66 -4.72 19.16
CA LEU A 165 8.07 -5.27 17.87
C LEU A 165 7.34 -4.51 16.76
N PRO A 166 8.01 -4.05 15.69
CA PRO A 166 7.34 -3.28 14.65
C PRO A 166 6.16 -4.09 14.08
N ASP A 167 4.95 -3.56 14.19
CA ASP A 167 3.78 -3.99 13.38
C ASP A 167 3.97 -3.55 11.92
N ALA A 168 5.10 -3.93 11.35
CA ALA A 168 5.51 -3.58 10.01
C ALA A 168 4.77 -4.50 9.03
N SER A 169 3.90 -3.91 8.20
CA SER A 169 3.11 -4.67 7.25
C SER A 169 3.96 -5.08 6.03
N PHE A 170 3.98 -6.38 5.77
CA PHE A 170 4.69 -6.99 4.66
C PHE A 170 3.81 -6.98 3.41
N TYR A 171 4.15 -6.14 2.43
CA TYR A 171 3.43 -6.08 1.15
C TYR A 171 4.15 -6.83 0.03
N PRO A 172 3.45 -7.63 -0.79
CA PRO A 172 4.04 -8.35 -1.91
C PRO A 172 4.63 -7.40 -2.98
N GLU A 173 4.15 -6.16 -3.06
CA GLU A 173 4.64 -5.13 -4.00
C GLU A 173 6.11 -4.77 -3.80
N TYR A 174 6.63 -4.88 -2.57
CA TYR A 174 8.03 -4.63 -2.25
C TYR A 174 8.98 -5.56 -3.01
N PHE A 175 8.55 -6.79 -3.24
CA PHE A 175 9.39 -7.86 -3.78
C PHE A 175 9.03 -8.26 -5.21
N SER A 176 7.83 -7.93 -5.67
CA SER A 176 7.31 -8.33 -6.99
C SER A 176 7.64 -7.35 -8.12
N PHE A 177 8.38 -6.26 -7.84
CA PHE A 177 8.85 -5.32 -8.86
C PHE A 177 9.54 -6.00 -10.06
N PRO A 178 10.46 -6.98 -9.88
CA PRO A 178 11.11 -7.66 -11.01
C PRO A 178 10.17 -8.56 -11.82
N LEU A 179 9.04 -8.98 -11.24
CA LEU A 179 8.04 -9.85 -11.90
C LEU A 179 7.02 -9.04 -12.70
N LEU A 180 6.59 -7.89 -12.18
CA LEU A 180 5.47 -7.10 -12.70
C LEU A 180 5.89 -5.89 -13.57
N CYS A 181 7.08 -5.32 -13.38
CA CYS A 181 7.49 -4.05 -14.01
C CYS A 181 8.62 -4.19 -15.06
N MET A 182 9.04 -5.41 -15.41
CA MET A 182 10.27 -5.62 -16.20
C MET A 182 10.03 -5.52 -17.71
N SER A 183 10.28 -4.32 -18.27
CA SER A 183 10.39 -4.06 -19.71
C SER A 183 11.83 -4.24 -20.20
N LYS A 184 12.00 -4.89 -21.36
CA LYS A 184 13.29 -5.26 -21.98
C LYS A 184 14.23 -4.06 -22.20
N ASN A 185 13.68 -2.84 -22.29
CA ASN A 185 14.44 -1.60 -22.54
C ASN A 185 14.78 -0.81 -21.26
N ASN A 186 14.20 -1.16 -20.11
CA ASN A 186 14.39 -0.44 -18.83
C ASN A 186 15.46 -1.06 -17.91
N ALA A 187 16.24 -2.03 -18.40
CA ALA A 187 17.34 -2.64 -17.62
C ALA A 187 18.44 -1.64 -17.20
N LYS A 188 18.50 -0.45 -17.82
CA LYS A 188 19.39 0.66 -17.41
C LYS A 188 18.74 1.69 -16.49
N ILE A 189 17.41 1.72 -16.39
CA ILE A 189 16.70 2.72 -15.59
C ILE A 189 16.38 2.14 -14.23
N SER A 190 17.29 2.46 -13.31
CA SER A 190 17.01 2.83 -11.94
C SER A 190 16.55 1.70 -11.02
N LYS A 191 17.48 1.22 -10.18
CA LYS A 191 17.18 0.46 -8.94
C LYS A 191 16.47 1.31 -7.88
N LYS A 192 16.22 2.60 -8.15
CA LYS A 192 15.63 3.56 -7.20
C LYS A 192 14.19 3.19 -6.78
N PRO A 193 13.21 2.87 -7.66
CA PRO A 193 11.82 2.69 -7.23
C PRO A 193 11.59 1.50 -6.28
N VAL A 194 12.42 0.44 -6.35
CA VAL A 194 12.37 -0.71 -5.42
C VAL A 194 12.66 -0.27 -3.98
N VAL A 195 13.60 0.66 -3.80
CA VAL A 195 14.01 1.18 -2.49
C VAL A 195 12.98 2.16 -1.92
N TRP A 196 12.24 2.87 -2.78
CA TRP A 196 11.30 3.91 -2.34
C TRP A 196 9.98 3.35 -1.79
N LEU A 197 9.53 2.17 -2.20
CA LEU A 197 8.27 1.58 -1.75
C LEU A 197 8.19 1.37 -0.21
N PRO A 198 9.14 0.67 0.45
CA PRO A 198 9.11 0.52 1.90
C PRO A 198 9.35 1.84 2.65
N ILE A 199 10.05 2.81 2.05
CA ILE A 199 10.25 4.14 2.64
C ILE A 199 8.92 4.89 2.68
N ILE A 200 8.14 4.88 1.60
CA ILE A 200 6.82 5.55 1.55
C ILE A 200 5.89 4.98 2.62
N ALA A 201 5.82 3.65 2.74
CA ALA A 201 5.03 3.00 3.77
C ALA A 201 5.42 3.43 5.19
N ALA A 202 6.73 3.47 5.46
CA ALA A 202 7.24 3.94 6.74
C ALA A 202 6.94 5.43 6.99
N VAL A 203 7.04 6.29 5.97
CA VAL A 203 6.68 7.71 6.09
C VAL A 203 5.19 7.88 6.41
N ILE A 204 4.30 7.12 5.76
CA ILE A 204 2.86 7.16 6.02
C ILE A 204 2.56 6.70 7.46
N SER A 205 3.08 5.55 7.86
CA SER A 205 2.90 4.99 9.21
C SER A 205 3.45 5.92 10.30
N SER A 206 4.66 6.44 10.11
CA SER A 206 5.31 7.38 11.03
C SER A 206 4.59 8.74 11.10
N GLY A 207 4.17 9.27 9.95
CA GLY A 207 3.42 10.54 9.90
C GLY A 207 2.07 10.42 10.62
N TYR A 208 1.41 9.28 10.48
CA TYR A 208 0.18 8.98 11.19
C TYR A 208 0.39 8.88 12.71
N ALA A 209 1.39 8.11 13.16
CA ALA A 209 1.74 8.00 14.57
C ALA A 209 2.13 9.35 15.21
N LEU A 210 2.87 10.18 14.47
CA LEU A 210 3.22 11.54 14.88
C LEU A 210 1.99 12.44 14.97
N GLY A 211 1.08 12.36 14.00
CA GLY A 211 -0.17 13.11 14.01
C GLY A 211 -1.00 12.81 15.26
N LEU A 212 -1.17 11.53 15.59
CA LEU A 212 -1.93 11.10 16.78
C LEU A 212 -1.32 11.67 18.05
N ALA A 213 0.00 11.53 18.19
CA ALA A 213 0.71 11.98 19.37
C ALA A 213 0.71 13.50 19.54
N LEU A 214 0.78 14.24 18.43
CA LEU A 214 0.77 15.71 18.43
C LEU A 214 -0.61 16.30 18.73
N LEU A 215 -1.68 15.59 18.37
CA LEU A 215 -3.04 16.11 18.48
C LEU A 215 -3.76 15.64 19.75
N PHE A 216 -3.56 14.38 20.15
CA PHE A 216 -4.25 13.76 21.29
C PHE A 216 -3.34 13.45 22.48
N GLY A 217 -2.02 13.59 22.31
CA GLY A 217 -1.04 13.26 23.34
C GLY A 217 -0.70 11.77 23.44
N ALA A 218 -0.17 11.33 24.60
CA ALA A 218 0.33 9.97 24.80
C ALA A 218 -0.69 8.91 24.31
N PRO A 219 -0.22 7.76 23.76
CA PRO A 219 -1.04 6.91 22.92
C PRO A 219 -2.04 6.12 23.76
N GLN A 220 -3.19 6.74 24.02
CA GLN A 220 -4.42 6.02 24.26
C GLN A 220 -4.86 5.44 22.92
N ALA A 221 -5.45 4.24 22.94
CA ALA A 221 -5.80 3.42 21.77
C ALA A 221 -6.91 4.05 20.89
N TYR A 222 -6.73 5.29 20.46
CA TYR A 222 -7.63 5.99 19.56
C TYR A 222 -7.48 5.42 18.15
N PRO A 223 -8.59 5.10 17.49
CA PRO A 223 -8.55 4.58 16.14
C PRO A 223 -8.12 5.64 15.13
N GLY A 224 -7.45 5.15 14.10
CA GLY A 224 -7.09 5.82 12.85
C GLY A 224 -7.81 7.11 12.49
N TYR A 225 -9.11 6.94 12.27
CA TYR A 225 -10.00 7.92 11.70
C TYR A 225 -10.28 9.14 12.60
N GLU A 226 -9.97 9.09 13.90
CA GLU A 226 -10.18 10.25 14.79
C GLU A 226 -9.24 11.42 14.44
N LEU A 227 -8.07 11.14 13.86
CA LEU A 227 -7.23 12.18 13.26
C LEU A 227 -7.91 12.91 12.11
N LEU A 228 -8.66 12.18 11.28
CA LEU A 228 -9.39 12.79 10.19
C LEU A 228 -10.54 13.64 10.72
N ARG A 229 -11.22 13.17 11.78
CA ARG A 229 -12.32 13.91 12.42
C ARG A 229 -11.86 15.18 13.14
N ALA A 230 -10.67 15.18 13.72
CA ALA A 230 -10.13 16.36 14.40
C ALA A 230 -9.64 17.46 13.44
N TRP A 231 -9.57 17.16 12.14
CA TRP A 231 -9.21 18.16 11.13
C TRP A 231 -10.24 19.30 11.07
N SER A 232 -9.76 20.54 11.17
CA SER A 232 -10.58 21.73 10.96
C SER A 232 -9.84 22.77 10.12
N PHE A 233 -10.50 23.28 9.07
CA PHE A 233 -9.98 24.41 8.28
C PHE A 233 -11.13 25.37 8.01
N GLY A 234 -11.08 26.55 8.63
CA GLY A 234 -11.97 27.70 8.36
C GLY A 234 -13.45 27.36 8.16
N GLY A 235 -14.19 27.08 9.23
CA GLY A 235 -15.66 26.93 9.21
C GLY A 235 -16.23 25.64 8.59
N ILE A 236 -15.40 24.79 7.96
CA ILE A 236 -15.83 23.51 7.37
C ILE A 236 -15.55 22.37 8.36
N SER A 237 -16.61 21.73 8.87
CA SER A 237 -16.54 20.77 9.98
C SER A 237 -16.47 19.28 9.56
N ARG A 238 -16.54 18.93 8.27
CA ARG A 238 -16.70 17.52 7.80
C ARG A 238 -15.88 17.15 6.56
N PHE A 239 -14.61 17.53 6.53
CA PHE A 239 -13.70 17.18 5.42
C PHE A 239 -13.09 15.78 5.58
N ASP A 240 -13.26 15.16 6.75
CA ASP A 240 -12.94 13.76 7.04
C ASP A 240 -13.59 12.80 6.02
N ALA A 241 -14.84 13.07 5.66
CA ALA A 241 -15.56 12.29 4.64
C ALA A 241 -14.91 12.37 3.25
N ALA A 242 -14.40 13.53 2.86
CA ALA A 242 -13.72 13.68 1.56
C ALA A 242 -12.40 12.89 1.52
N PHE A 243 -11.63 12.92 2.61
CA PHE A 243 -10.41 12.13 2.72
C PHE A 243 -10.70 10.62 2.76
N LEU A 244 -11.77 10.22 3.46
CA LEU A 244 -12.23 8.85 3.50
C LEU A 244 -12.67 8.36 2.11
N LEU A 245 -13.40 9.17 1.34
CA LEU A 245 -13.80 8.85 -0.04
C LEU A 245 -12.60 8.76 -0.98
N LEU A 246 -11.63 9.66 -0.82
CA LEU A 246 -10.38 9.61 -1.57
C LEU A 246 -9.59 8.33 -1.26
N TRP A 247 -9.51 7.95 0.02
CA TRP A 247 -8.92 6.68 0.43
C TRP A 247 -9.71 5.49 -0.13
N LEU A 248 -11.04 5.53 -0.08
CA LEU A 248 -11.90 4.46 -0.62
C LEU A 248 -11.66 4.27 -2.12
N ALA A 249 -11.53 5.36 -2.88
CA ALA A 249 -11.17 5.32 -4.30
C ALA A 249 -9.79 4.66 -4.50
N ALA A 250 -8.80 5.02 -3.67
CA ALA A 250 -7.46 4.41 -3.73
C ALA A 250 -7.48 2.92 -3.33
N ALA A 251 -8.33 2.52 -2.39
CA ALA A 251 -8.51 1.13 -1.98
C ALA A 251 -9.25 0.29 -3.04
N ILE A 252 -10.26 0.85 -3.72
CA ILE A 252 -10.90 0.21 -4.88
C ILE A 252 -9.90 0.05 -6.03
N PHE A 253 -9.06 1.07 -6.27
CA PHE A 253 -7.96 0.98 -7.21
C PHE A 253 -6.99 -0.16 -6.84
N ARG A 254 -6.58 -0.25 -5.56
CA ARG A 254 -5.72 -1.34 -5.06
C ARG A 254 -6.37 -2.70 -5.29
N PHE A 255 -7.66 -2.85 -4.99
CA PHE A 255 -8.39 -4.10 -5.21
C PHE A 255 -8.33 -4.53 -6.68
N GLY A 256 -8.66 -3.62 -7.62
CA GLY A 256 -8.56 -3.90 -9.06
C GLY A 256 -7.13 -4.24 -9.50
N PHE A 257 -6.13 -3.49 -9.01
CA PHE A 257 -4.71 -3.76 -9.28
C PHE A 257 -4.30 -5.17 -8.85
N ILE A 258 -4.69 -5.61 -7.64
CA ILE A 258 -4.35 -6.95 -7.14
C ILE A 258 -5.00 -8.03 -8.00
N VAL A 259 -6.26 -7.88 -8.39
CA VAL A 259 -6.94 -8.83 -9.31
C VAL A 259 -6.16 -8.94 -10.62
N ARG A 260 -5.71 -7.81 -11.18
CA ARG A 260 -4.89 -7.81 -12.40
C ARG A 260 -3.52 -8.45 -12.18
N ALA A 261 -2.87 -8.20 -11.05
CA ALA A 261 -1.59 -8.82 -10.69
C ALA A 261 -1.72 -10.34 -10.56
N VAL A 262 -2.79 -10.83 -9.91
CA VAL A 262 -3.11 -12.27 -9.82
C VAL A 262 -3.30 -12.86 -11.21
N ARG A 263 -4.05 -12.20 -12.10
CA ARG A 263 -4.22 -12.66 -13.49
C ARG A 263 -2.86 -12.82 -14.20
N LEU A 264 -1.99 -11.81 -14.11
CA LEU A 264 -0.67 -11.87 -14.75
C LEU A 264 0.20 -12.99 -14.17
N LEU A 265 0.11 -13.25 -12.86
CA LEU A 265 0.80 -14.37 -12.21
C LEU A 265 0.20 -15.73 -12.63
N CYS A 266 -1.12 -15.83 -12.77
CA CYS A 266 -1.79 -17.01 -13.33
C CYS A 266 -1.35 -17.29 -14.77
N GLU A 267 -1.29 -16.27 -15.62
CA GLU A 267 -0.82 -16.40 -17.01
C GLU A 267 0.64 -16.86 -17.04
N ARG A 268 1.51 -16.33 -16.17
CA ARG A 268 2.91 -16.77 -16.01
C ARG A 268 3.06 -18.21 -15.54
N LEU A 269 2.20 -18.67 -14.63
CA LEU A 269 2.13 -20.07 -14.20
C LEU A 269 1.59 -20.96 -15.34
N ALA A 270 0.64 -20.41 -16.09
CA ALA A 270 0.03 -20.84 -17.35
C ALA A 270 1.04 -21.27 -18.43
N GLU A 271 2.03 -20.39 -18.67
CA GLU A 271 3.06 -20.45 -19.73
C GLU A 271 4.09 -21.61 -19.56
N GLY A 272 3.65 -22.80 -19.12
CA GLY A 272 4.45 -24.03 -19.11
C GLY A 272 5.00 -24.45 -20.49
N PRO A 273 5.89 -25.47 -20.53
CA PRO A 273 6.84 -25.74 -21.62
C PRO A 273 6.25 -26.10 -23.00
N VAL A 274 4.92 -26.06 -23.18
CA VAL A 274 4.24 -26.43 -24.42
C VAL A 274 4.60 -25.48 -25.58
N ASN A 275 5.06 -24.26 -25.29
CA ASN A 275 5.51 -23.32 -26.33
C ASN A 275 7.03 -23.40 -26.64
N ALA A 276 7.78 -24.25 -25.94
CA ALA A 276 9.20 -24.47 -26.25
C ALA A 276 9.41 -25.43 -27.43
N GLU A 277 8.41 -26.24 -27.79
CA GLU A 277 8.46 -27.11 -28.98
C GLU A 277 8.00 -26.41 -30.26
N ALA A 278 7.30 -25.27 -30.15
CA ALA A 278 6.90 -24.47 -31.31
C ALA A 278 8.00 -23.50 -31.82
N ALA A 279 9.18 -23.54 -31.21
CA ALA A 279 10.34 -22.71 -31.56
C ALA A 279 11.59 -23.54 -31.87
N ARG A 280 11.41 -24.77 -32.36
CA ARG A 280 12.44 -25.45 -33.18
C ARG A 280 12.51 -24.82 -34.56
#